data_AF-G5AE28-F1
#
_entry.id   AF-G5AE28-F1
#
_cell.length_a   1.000
_cell.length_b   1.000
_cell.length_c   1.000
_cell.angle_alpha   90.00
_cell.angle_beta   90.00
_cell.angle_gamma   90.00
#
_symmetry.space_group_name_H-M   'P 1'
#
loop_
_entity.id
_entity.type
_entity.pdbx_description
1 polymer ?
#
loop_
_entity_poly.entity_id
_entity_poly.type
_entity_poly.pdbx_seq_one_letter_code
_entity_poly.pdbx_strand_id
1 'polypeptide(L)'
;RLVFFLNLYHLMVVHASLLGLMPKSKTQWGRFFNGASYRLGVTDEDPSGLLFSLAEIEHCILRASMSSLRFPLASLVIPRFNERSDPRACLTLRSCDFRINFALNCMTFSCPDRVPVYDRANLDAQLDEATRQVVTRVLRYDEKTCVVYLPKCCDWYRGDFAAAAD
;
A
#
# COMPACT_ATOMS: atom_id res chain seq x y z
N ARG A 1 2.93 -6.99 12.84
CA ARG A 1 3.54 -5.92 12.02
C ARG A 1 2.65 -5.58 10.84
N LEU A 2 2.38 -6.51 9.93
CA LEU A 2 1.51 -6.29 8.77
C LEU A 2 0.17 -5.65 9.15
N VAL A 3 -0.62 -6.29 10.02
CA VAL A 3 -1.92 -5.76 10.50
C VAL A 3 -1.84 -4.31 10.99
N PHE A 4 -0.84 -4.02 11.84
CA PHE A 4 -0.65 -2.69 12.40
C PHE A 4 -0.40 -1.64 11.30
N PHE A 5 0.55 -1.91 10.41
CA PHE A 5 0.91 -0.95 9.36
C PHE A 5 -0.15 -0.81 8.28
N LEU A 6 -0.90 -1.87 7.98
CA LEU A 6 -2.02 -1.83 7.05
C LEU A 6 -3.14 -0.94 7.61
N ASN A 7 -3.55 -1.18 8.86
CA ASN A 7 -4.52 -0.32 9.55
C ASN A 7 -4.04 1.12 9.69
N LEU A 8 -2.76 1.32 10.03
CA LEU A 8 -2.17 2.65 10.15
C LEU A 8 -2.18 3.41 8.81
N TYR A 9 -1.81 2.74 7.72
CA TYR A 9 -1.86 3.33 6.38
C TYR A 9 -3.29 3.80 6.06
N HIS A 10 -4.29 2.93 6.26
CA HIS A 10 -5.69 3.28 6.00
C HIS A 10 -6.18 4.40 6.91
N LEU A 11 -5.83 4.39 8.19
CA LEU A 11 -6.13 5.47 9.13
C LEU A 11 -5.55 6.81 8.65
N MET A 12 -4.30 6.82 8.20
CA MET A 12 -3.65 8.02 7.69
C MET A 12 -4.32 8.56 6.42
N VAL A 13 -4.70 7.68 5.49
CA VAL A 13 -5.44 8.06 4.27
C VAL A 13 -6.80 8.67 4.63
N VAL A 14 -7.56 8.01 5.51
CA VAL A 14 -8.87 8.52 5.97
C VAL A 14 -8.73 9.84 6.70
N HIS A 15 -7.76 9.97 7.62
CA HIS A 15 -7.53 11.22 8.35
C HIS A 15 -7.16 12.36 7.39
N ALA A 16 -6.25 12.11 6.44
CA ALA A 16 -5.90 13.12 5.45
C ALA A 16 -7.11 13.51 4.57
N SER A 17 -8.02 12.57 4.30
CA SER A 17 -9.28 12.86 3.60
C SER A 17 -10.21 13.76 4.40
N LEU A 18 -10.35 13.50 5.71
CA LEU A 18 -11.16 14.34 6.61
C LEU A 18 -10.61 15.77 6.71
N LEU A 19 -9.29 15.94 6.60
CA LEU A 19 -8.62 17.24 6.56
C LEU A 19 -8.66 17.92 5.18
N GLY A 20 -9.26 17.30 4.16
CA GLY A 20 -9.32 17.85 2.81
C GLY A 20 -7.99 17.87 2.06
N LEU A 21 -7.02 17.03 2.46
CA LEU A 21 -5.67 16.96 1.90
C LEU A 21 -5.56 16.02 0.69
N MET A 22 -6.70 15.49 0.19
CA MET A 22 -6.70 14.56 -0.94
C MET A 22 -6.16 15.21 -2.21
N PRO A 23 -5.24 14.54 -2.93
CA PRO A 23 -4.74 15.02 -4.21
C PRO A 23 -5.86 15.18 -5.24
N LYS A 24 -5.84 16.30 -5.97
CA LYS A 24 -6.76 16.59 -7.08
C LYS A 24 -6.14 16.34 -8.45
N SER A 25 -4.81 16.22 -8.53
CA SER A 25 -4.07 16.01 -9.78
C SER A 25 -2.97 14.96 -9.64
N LYS A 26 -2.57 14.37 -10.78
CA LYS A 26 -1.52 13.33 -10.84
C LYS A 26 -0.19 13.76 -10.20
N THR A 27 0.16 15.04 -10.31
CA THR A 27 1.42 15.58 -9.78
C THR A 27 1.39 15.78 -8.26
N GLN A 28 0.19 15.90 -7.66
CA GLN A 28 0.02 16.05 -6.21
C GLN A 28 0.14 14.72 -5.47
N TRP A 29 -0.17 13.60 -6.12
CA TRP A 29 -0.15 12.28 -5.50
C TRP A 29 1.22 11.93 -4.91
N GLY A 30 2.31 12.16 -5.64
CA GLY A 30 3.67 11.90 -5.13
C GLY A 30 4.02 12.73 -3.90
N ARG A 31 3.61 14.02 -3.88
CA ARG A 31 3.82 14.91 -2.72
C ARG A 31 2.97 14.51 -1.52
N PHE A 32 1.74 14.08 -1.78
CA PHE A 32 0.83 13.60 -0.74
C PHE A 32 1.37 12.34 -0.06
N PHE A 33 1.74 11.33 -0.84
CA PHE A 33 2.25 10.06 -0.33
C PHE A 33 3.56 10.22 0.47
N ASN A 34 4.45 11.11 0.05
CA ASN A 34 5.70 11.39 0.75
C ASN A 34 5.58 12.45 1.85
N GLY A 35 4.51 13.26 1.86
CA GLY A 35 4.33 14.37 2.80
C GLY A 35 3.47 14.00 4.00
N ALA A 36 2.34 13.34 3.78
CA ALA A 36 1.41 12.96 4.85
C ALA A 36 2.07 11.89 5.74
N SER A 37 2.42 12.29 6.97
CA SER A 37 3.25 11.48 7.86
C SER A 37 2.77 11.50 9.30
N TYR A 38 2.89 10.36 9.98
CA TYR A 38 2.65 10.23 11.41
C TYR A 38 3.95 9.98 12.15
N ARG A 39 4.06 10.54 13.36
CA ARG A 39 5.15 10.23 14.29
C ARG A 39 4.68 9.15 15.25
N LEU A 40 5.40 8.03 15.31
CA LEU A 40 5.09 6.87 16.14
C LEU A 40 6.16 6.67 17.21
N GLY A 41 5.82 5.99 18.30
CA GLY A 41 6.77 5.66 19.36
C GLY A 41 7.19 6.84 20.24
N VAL A 42 6.43 7.94 20.19
CA VAL A 42 6.63 9.08 21.08
C VAL A 42 6.26 8.65 22.50
N THR A 43 7.19 8.86 23.43
CA THR A 43 7.01 8.64 24.87
C THR A 43 7.53 9.85 25.64
N ASP A 44 7.25 9.92 26.94
CA ASP A 44 7.79 10.99 27.79
C ASP A 44 9.33 10.93 27.87
N GLU A 45 9.91 9.73 27.73
CA GLU A 45 11.35 9.48 27.75
C GLU A 45 12.02 9.73 26.39
N ASP A 46 11.33 9.42 25.29
CA ASP A 46 11.77 9.68 23.91
C ASP A 46 10.70 10.47 23.13
N PRO A 47 10.77 11.80 23.14
CA PRO A 47 9.83 12.63 22.39
C PRO A 47 10.14 12.65 20.88
N SER A 48 11.31 12.13 20.47
CA SER A 48 11.74 12.19 19.08
C SER A 48 10.91 11.25 18.21
N GLY A 49 10.64 10.03 18.68
CA GLY A 49 9.87 9.03 17.94
C GLY A 49 10.38 8.81 16.50
N LEU A 50 9.58 8.12 15.70
CA LEU A 50 9.90 7.80 14.31
C LEU A 50 8.81 8.31 13.37
N LEU A 51 9.21 9.04 12.34
CA LEU A 51 8.29 9.55 11.32
C LEU A 51 8.02 8.48 10.27
N PHE A 52 6.78 8.35 9.84
CA PHE A 52 6.38 7.44 8.75
C PHE A 52 5.42 8.16 7.82
N SER A 53 5.82 8.31 6.56
CA SER A 53 4.94 8.73 5.48
C SER A 53 4.13 7.55 4.92
N LEU A 54 3.04 7.84 4.20
CA LEU A 54 2.27 6.81 3.50
C LEU A 54 3.15 6.01 2.52
N ALA A 55 4.04 6.69 1.79
CA ALA A 55 4.95 6.04 0.84
C ALA A 55 5.94 5.09 1.53
N GLU A 56 6.48 5.48 2.69
CA GLU A 56 7.40 4.65 3.46
C GLU A 56 6.69 3.42 4.05
N ILE A 57 5.46 3.59 4.56
CA ILE A 57 4.67 2.45 5.05
C ILE A 57 4.37 1.48 3.91
N GLU A 58 3.93 1.99 2.76
CA GLU A 58 3.62 1.16 1.60
C GLU A 58 4.86 0.45 1.05
N HIS A 59 5.92 1.19 0.71
CA HIS A 59 7.03 0.65 -0.07
C HIS A 59 8.19 0.11 0.77
N CYS A 60 8.48 0.69 1.93
CA CYS A 60 9.62 0.28 2.76
C CYS A 60 9.23 -0.75 3.83
N ILE A 61 7.94 -0.87 4.15
CA ILE A 61 7.45 -1.78 5.19
C ILE A 61 6.57 -2.88 4.60
N LEU A 62 5.41 -2.52 4.04
CA LEU A 62 4.42 -3.50 3.60
C LEU A 62 4.85 -4.24 2.34
N ARG A 63 5.39 -3.53 1.35
CA ARG A 63 5.81 -4.07 0.04
C ARG A 63 7.32 -4.26 -0.11
N ALA A 64 8.07 -4.24 0.98
CA ALA A 64 9.52 -4.16 0.91
C ALA A 64 10.19 -5.36 0.22
N SER A 65 9.66 -6.57 0.42
CA SER A 65 10.13 -7.78 -0.26
C SER A 65 9.49 -7.98 -1.64
N MET A 66 8.59 -7.10 -2.05
CA MET A 66 7.81 -7.19 -3.29
C MET A 66 8.44 -6.35 -4.41
N SER A 67 7.92 -6.48 -5.63
CA SER A 67 8.41 -5.76 -6.79
C SER A 67 8.17 -4.25 -6.66
N SER A 68 9.15 -3.48 -7.16
CA SER A 68 9.04 -2.03 -7.24
C SER A 68 8.06 -1.60 -8.34
N LEU A 69 7.48 -0.41 -8.17
CA LEU A 69 6.54 0.17 -9.14
C LEU A 69 7.18 0.27 -10.54
N ARG A 70 6.53 -0.33 -11.53
CA ARG A 70 6.93 -0.28 -12.94
C ARG A 70 6.51 1.05 -13.58
N PHE A 71 7.18 2.12 -13.19
CA PHE A 71 7.00 3.44 -13.76
C PHE A 71 8.36 4.11 -14.00
N PRO A 72 8.57 4.84 -15.11
CA PRO A 72 9.83 5.56 -15.35
C PRO A 72 10.14 6.49 -14.18
N LEU A 73 11.38 6.46 -13.69
CA LEU A 73 11.84 7.28 -12.57
C LEU A 73 11.14 7.01 -11.23
N ALA A 74 10.43 5.88 -11.08
CA ALA A 74 9.79 5.51 -9.81
C ALA A 74 10.78 5.48 -8.63
N SER A 75 12.03 5.07 -8.88
CA SER A 75 13.10 5.04 -7.89
C SER A 75 13.52 6.42 -7.36
N LEU A 76 13.15 7.51 -8.02
CA LEU A 76 13.40 8.88 -7.55
C LEU A 76 12.31 9.40 -6.61
N VAL A 77 11.13 8.78 -6.64
CA VAL A 77 9.93 9.24 -5.89
C VAL A 77 9.56 8.28 -4.77
N ILE A 78 9.89 7.00 -4.93
CA ILE A 78 9.61 5.97 -3.94
C ILE A 78 10.75 5.94 -2.91
N PRO A 79 10.45 6.11 -1.62
CA PRO A 79 11.47 6.06 -0.58
C PRO A 79 12.05 4.65 -0.44
N ARG A 80 13.26 4.57 0.10
CA ARG A 80 13.92 3.32 0.47
C ARG A 80 14.58 3.48 1.82
N PHE A 81 14.40 2.50 2.70
CA PHE A 81 15.17 2.45 3.94
C PHE A 81 16.56 1.89 3.67
N ASN A 82 17.57 2.52 4.28
CA ASN A 82 18.90 1.96 4.33
C ASN A 82 18.97 1.01 5.54
N GLU A 83 19.20 -0.27 5.29
CA GLU A 83 19.21 -1.32 6.31
C GLU A 83 20.21 -1.07 7.45
N ARG A 84 21.27 -0.30 7.20
CA ARG A 84 22.34 -0.05 8.17
C ARG A 84 22.14 1.22 8.99
N SER A 85 21.43 2.21 8.44
CA SER A 85 21.35 3.55 9.05
C SER A 85 19.92 3.96 9.43
N ASP A 86 18.90 3.37 8.83
CA ASP A 86 17.51 3.72 9.15
C ASP A 86 16.98 2.81 10.27
N PRO A 87 16.68 3.35 11.46
CA PRO A 87 16.15 2.54 12.57
C PRO A 87 14.82 1.86 12.23
N ARG A 88 14.07 2.38 11.25
CA ARG A 88 12.78 1.83 10.80
C ARG A 88 12.95 0.58 9.95
N ALA A 89 14.15 0.30 9.41
CA ALA A 89 14.42 -0.88 8.59
C ALA A 89 14.15 -2.20 9.33
N CYS A 90 14.25 -2.21 10.67
CA CYS A 90 13.93 -3.39 11.46
C CYS A 90 12.43 -3.78 11.43
N LEU A 91 11.55 -2.86 11.02
CA LEU A 91 10.09 -3.03 10.96
C LEU A 91 9.62 -3.61 9.62
N THR A 92 10.48 -3.60 8.62
CA THR A 92 10.23 -4.10 7.27
C THR A 92 9.72 -5.55 7.26
N LEU A 93 8.70 -5.82 6.45
CA LEU A 93 8.21 -7.17 6.22
C LEU A 93 9.14 -7.92 5.26
N ARG A 94 9.43 -9.18 5.60
CA ARG A 94 10.33 -10.05 4.82
C ARG A 94 9.59 -11.08 3.97
N SER A 95 8.30 -11.28 4.22
CA SER A 95 7.44 -12.21 3.50
C SER A 95 6.66 -11.48 2.42
N CYS A 96 6.69 -12.01 1.20
CA CYS A 96 5.86 -11.52 0.11
C CYS A 96 4.44 -12.06 0.20
N ASP A 97 3.45 -11.19 0.10
CA ASP A 97 2.04 -11.58 -0.07
C ASP A 97 1.42 -10.66 -1.12
N PHE A 98 1.10 -11.21 -2.30
CA PHE A 98 0.56 -10.43 -3.40
C PHE A 98 -0.77 -9.75 -3.04
N ARG A 99 -1.54 -10.31 -2.09
CA ARG A 99 -2.84 -9.78 -1.66
C ARG A 99 -2.74 -8.38 -1.06
N ILE A 100 -1.56 -8.00 -0.57
CA ILE A 100 -1.26 -6.63 -0.11
C ILE A 100 -1.53 -5.60 -1.22
N ASN A 101 -1.31 -5.93 -2.50
CA ASN A 101 -1.64 -5.06 -3.64
C ASN A 101 -3.12 -4.66 -3.70
N PHE A 102 -4.00 -5.54 -3.23
CA PHE A 102 -5.45 -5.33 -3.24
C PHE A 102 -5.96 -4.78 -1.89
N ALA A 103 -5.25 -5.09 -0.80
CA ALA A 103 -5.56 -4.61 0.54
C ALA A 103 -5.22 -3.12 0.73
N LEU A 104 -4.17 -2.62 0.07
CA LEU A 104 -3.80 -1.20 0.09
C LEU A 104 -4.86 -0.38 -0.65
N ASN A 105 -5.52 0.52 0.07
CA ASN A 105 -6.61 1.35 -0.44
C ASN A 105 -6.23 2.83 -0.29
N CYS A 106 -6.01 3.50 -1.42
CA CYS A 106 -5.65 4.92 -1.48
C CYS A 106 -6.86 5.86 -1.64
N MET A 107 -8.08 5.35 -1.41
CA MET A 107 -9.35 6.08 -1.50
C MET A 107 -9.62 6.70 -2.89
N THR A 108 -9.15 6.04 -3.95
CA THR A 108 -9.43 6.45 -5.34
C THR A 108 -10.64 5.71 -5.90
N PHE A 109 -11.19 6.18 -7.03
CA PHE A 109 -12.35 5.55 -7.68
C PHE A 109 -12.14 4.05 -8.01
N SER A 110 -10.89 3.64 -8.24
CA SER A 110 -10.50 2.26 -8.49
C SER A 110 -10.44 1.38 -7.25
N CYS A 111 -10.52 1.95 -6.04
CA CYS A 111 -10.49 1.21 -4.79
C CYS A 111 -11.91 0.83 -4.32
N PRO A 112 -12.05 -0.23 -3.50
CA PRO A 112 -13.30 -0.55 -2.83
C PRO A 112 -13.79 0.61 -1.94
N ASP A 113 -15.11 0.78 -1.83
CA ASP A 113 -15.72 1.87 -1.03
C ASP A 113 -15.61 1.64 0.48
N ARG A 114 -15.14 0.45 0.88
CA ARG A 114 -14.96 0.04 2.27
C ARG A 114 -13.53 -0.40 2.49
N VAL A 115 -13.01 -0.03 3.64
CA VAL A 115 -11.71 -0.51 4.14
C VAL A 115 -11.98 -1.29 5.43
N PRO A 116 -11.68 -2.59 5.47
CA PRO A 116 -11.83 -3.35 6.71
C PRO A 116 -10.77 -2.92 7.71
N VAL A 117 -11.09 -3.03 9.00
CA VAL A 117 -10.07 -2.98 10.06
C VAL A 117 -9.49 -4.38 10.17
N TYR A 118 -8.21 -4.52 9.86
CA TYR A 118 -7.54 -5.81 9.87
C TYR A 118 -7.24 -6.25 11.30
N ASP A 119 -7.34 -7.54 11.55
CA ASP A 119 -6.97 -8.15 12.82
C ASP A 119 -6.12 -9.41 12.59
N ARG A 120 -5.36 -9.82 13.61
CA ARG A 120 -4.42 -10.93 13.46
C ARG A 120 -5.12 -12.28 13.30
N ALA A 121 -6.30 -12.47 13.91
CA ALA A 121 -6.98 -13.76 13.91
C ALA A 121 -7.63 -14.05 12.56
N ASN A 122 -8.10 -13.00 11.85
CA ASN A 122 -8.82 -13.13 10.59
C ASN A 122 -8.04 -12.61 9.37
N LEU A 123 -6.74 -12.31 9.52
CA LEU A 123 -5.96 -11.61 8.51
C LEU A 123 -6.05 -12.27 7.12
N ASP A 124 -5.86 -13.58 7.03
CA ASP A 124 -5.89 -14.29 5.75
C ASP A 124 -7.24 -14.16 5.06
N ALA A 125 -8.33 -14.41 5.80
CA ALA A 125 -9.69 -14.27 5.28
C ALA A 125 -10.00 -12.81 4.86
N GLN A 126 -9.48 -11.82 5.58
CA GLN A 126 -9.63 -10.40 5.25
C GLN A 126 -8.87 -10.02 3.98
N LEU A 127 -7.66 -10.56 3.79
CA LEU A 127 -6.85 -10.35 2.57
C LEU A 127 -7.48 -11.03 1.36
N ASP A 128 -8.03 -12.24 1.53
CA ASP A 128 -8.76 -12.96 0.47
C ASP A 128 -10.03 -12.19 0.07
N GLU A 129 -10.76 -11.67 1.06
CA GLU A 129 -11.96 -10.87 0.82
C GLU A 129 -11.62 -9.56 0.10
N ALA A 130 -10.57 -8.84 0.52
CA ALA A 130 -10.12 -7.63 -0.17
C ALA A 130 -9.73 -7.91 -1.63
N THR A 131 -9.02 -9.02 -1.87
CA THR A 131 -8.66 -9.49 -3.21
C THR A 131 -9.91 -9.78 -4.05
N ARG A 132 -10.86 -10.55 -3.49
CA ARG A 132 -12.12 -10.89 -4.15
C ARG A 132 -12.91 -9.65 -4.54
N GLN A 133 -13.04 -8.66 -3.64
CA GLN A 133 -13.75 -7.42 -3.91
C GLN A 133 -13.13 -6.63 -5.07
N VAL A 134 -11.81 -6.48 -5.09
CA VAL A 134 -11.11 -5.75 -6.17
C VAL A 134 -11.26 -6.49 -7.50
N VAL A 135 -11.02 -7.80 -7.52
CA VAL A 135 -11.11 -8.61 -8.73
C VAL A 135 -12.54 -8.61 -9.27
N THR A 136 -13.56 -8.87 -8.44
CA THR A 136 -14.97 -8.86 -8.89
C THR A 136 -15.41 -7.50 -9.41
N ARG A 137 -14.92 -6.39 -8.84
CA ARG A 137 -15.31 -5.04 -9.25
C ARG A 137 -14.61 -4.57 -10.53
N VAL A 138 -13.33 -4.90 -10.71
CA VAL A 138 -12.47 -4.25 -11.71
C VAL A 138 -12.13 -5.18 -12.88
N LEU A 139 -12.21 -6.50 -12.69
CA LEU A 139 -12.00 -7.45 -13.78
C LEU A 139 -13.14 -7.32 -14.78
N ARG A 140 -12.77 -7.09 -16.04
CA ARG A 140 -13.73 -6.99 -17.15
C ARG A 140 -13.33 -7.99 -18.23
N TYR A 141 -14.28 -8.80 -18.66
CA TYR A 141 -14.11 -9.68 -19.82
C TYR A 141 -14.82 -9.08 -21.03
N ASP A 142 -14.11 -8.98 -22.15
CA ASP A 142 -14.68 -8.63 -23.44
C ASP A 142 -14.84 -9.90 -24.28
N GLU A 143 -16.08 -10.36 -24.41
CA GLU A 143 -16.44 -11.57 -25.16
C GLU A 143 -16.12 -11.47 -26.65
N LYS A 144 -16.16 -10.27 -27.24
CA LYS A 144 -15.95 -10.10 -28.69
C LYS A 144 -14.48 -10.25 -29.06
N THR A 145 -13.60 -9.79 -28.18
CA THR A 145 -12.15 -9.82 -28.40
C THR A 145 -11.46 -10.96 -27.64
N CYS A 146 -12.20 -11.67 -26.77
CA CYS A 146 -11.68 -12.67 -25.84
C CYS A 146 -10.57 -12.10 -24.93
N VAL A 147 -10.69 -10.84 -24.52
CA VAL A 147 -9.69 -10.15 -23.69
C VAL A 147 -10.19 -10.00 -22.25
N VAL A 148 -9.35 -10.38 -21.28
CA VAL A 148 -9.54 -10.10 -19.86
C VAL A 148 -8.73 -8.87 -19.46
N TYR A 149 -9.41 -7.85 -18.96
CA TYR A 149 -8.81 -6.64 -18.41
C TYR A 149 -8.64 -6.80 -16.90
N LEU A 150 -7.40 -6.67 -16.43
CA LEU A 150 -7.04 -6.76 -15.02
C LEU A 150 -6.94 -5.38 -14.35
N PRO A 151 -7.01 -5.32 -13.00
CA PRO A 151 -6.74 -4.10 -12.26
C PRO A 151 -5.38 -3.50 -12.59
N LYS A 152 -5.28 -2.16 -12.60
CA LYS A 152 -4.05 -1.45 -12.98
C LYS A 152 -2.86 -1.76 -12.04
N CYS A 153 -3.13 -2.11 -10.77
CA CYS A 153 -2.10 -2.56 -9.84
C CYS A 153 -1.36 -3.81 -10.33
N CYS A 154 -2.01 -4.69 -11.10
CA CYS A 154 -1.37 -5.86 -11.70
C CYS A 154 -0.34 -5.50 -12.79
N ASP A 155 -0.49 -4.35 -13.45
CA ASP A 155 0.50 -3.84 -14.40
C ASP A 155 1.65 -3.11 -13.68
N TRP A 156 1.29 -2.25 -12.72
CA TRP A 156 2.23 -1.51 -11.88
C TRP A 156 3.19 -2.40 -11.10
N TYR A 157 2.68 -3.52 -10.58
CA TYR A 157 3.42 -4.45 -9.73
C TYR A 157 3.42 -5.87 -10.30
N ARG A 158 3.57 -5.97 -11.63
CA ARG A 158 3.53 -7.24 -12.37
C ARG A 158 4.41 -8.34 -11.78
N GLY A 159 5.56 -7.98 -11.20
CA GLY A 159 6.48 -8.94 -10.59
C GLY A 159 5.90 -9.68 -9.37
N ASP A 160 4.91 -9.10 -8.68
CA ASP A 160 4.29 -9.69 -7.49
C ASP A 160 3.37 -10.87 -7.85
N PHE A 161 2.87 -10.89 -9.07
CA PHE A 161 1.87 -11.87 -9.53
C PHE A 161 2.51 -12.98 -10.37
N ALA A 162 3.71 -12.75 -10.91
CA ALA A 162 4.39 -13.73 -11.75
C ALA A 162 4.88 -14.96 -10.97
N ALA A 163 5.30 -14.78 -9.71
CA ALA A 163 5.78 -15.88 -8.86
C ALA A 163 4.65 -16.72 -8.23
N ALA A 164 3.39 -16.27 -8.32
CA ALA A 164 2.23 -16.99 -7.82
C ALA A 164 1.57 -17.89 -8.89
N ALA A 165 2.13 -17.92 -10.09
CA ALA A 165 1.61 -18.66 -11.24
C ALA A 165 2.29 -20.03 -11.47
N ASP A 166 3.25 -20.39 -10.60
CA ASP A 166 3.90 -21.71 -10.52
C ASP A 166 3.42 -22.44 -9.25
#